data_AF-A0A1S1YYK9-F1
#
_entry.id   AF-A0A1S1YYK9-F1
#
_cell.length_a   1.000
_cell.length_b   1.000
_cell.length_c   1.000
_cell.angle_alpha   90.00
_cell.angle_beta   90.00
_cell.angle_gamma   90.00
#
_symmetry.space_group_name_H-M   'P 1'
#
loop_
_entity.id
_entity.type
_entity.pdbx_description
1 polymer ?
#
loop_
_entity_poly.entity_id
_entity_poly.type
_entity_poly.pdbx_seq_one_letter_code
_entity_poly.pdbx_strand_id
1 'polypeptide(L)'
;MLNLEENELNKVTGCYTGKLFKVVDDFKYEVEAKTSLTFDDSNNLRLEIFMDGCGSGEMNLLTKEVNTDVFEVSCDDKDEHLSGKIDAYNKMLSFKVESPRSGETEFVGCL
;
A
#
# COMPACT_ATOMS: atom_id res chain seq x y z
N MET A 1 -14.08 5.10 -7.49
CA MET A 1 -12.85 5.92 -7.57
C MET A 1 -13.16 7.22 -6.86
N LEU A 2 -12.53 7.48 -5.71
CA LEU A 2 -12.73 8.73 -4.99
C LEU A 2 -11.87 9.83 -5.61
N ASN A 3 -12.52 10.96 -5.89
CA ASN A 3 -11.86 12.18 -6.30
C ASN A 3 -11.50 12.92 -5.00
N LEU A 4 -10.40 12.51 -4.37
CA LEU A 4 -9.89 13.16 -3.16
C LEU A 4 -9.43 14.58 -3.53
N GLU A 5 -9.82 15.59 -2.74
CA GLU A 5 -9.32 16.95 -2.95
C GLU A 5 -7.80 17.00 -2.68
N GLU A 6 -7.05 17.88 -3.37
CA GLU A 6 -5.59 18.00 -3.23
C GLU A 6 -5.09 18.07 -1.78
N ASN A 7 -5.86 18.67 -0.88
CA ASN A 7 -5.53 18.76 0.55
C ASN A 7 -5.59 17.40 1.28
N GLU A 8 -6.43 16.48 0.83
CA GLU A 8 -6.53 15.13 1.39
C GLU A 8 -5.44 14.20 0.82
N LEU A 9 -5.09 14.41 -0.46
CA LEU A 9 -3.97 13.73 -1.12
C LEU A 9 -2.66 13.95 -0.35
N ASN A 10 -2.38 15.19 0.03
CA ASN A 10 -1.16 15.54 0.76
C ASN A 10 -1.04 14.90 2.15
N LYS A 11 -2.15 14.46 2.76
CA LYS A 11 -2.10 13.81 4.09
C LYS A 11 -1.53 12.39 4.03
N VAL A 12 -1.68 11.72 2.89
CA VAL A 12 -1.35 10.29 2.74
C VAL A 12 -0.14 10.03 1.86
N THR A 13 0.32 11.02 1.09
CA THR A 13 1.54 10.84 0.29
C THR A 13 2.80 10.77 1.14
N GLY A 14 3.74 9.95 0.67
CA GLY A 14 5.12 9.94 1.13
C GLY A 14 5.71 8.54 1.27
N CYS A 15 6.84 8.44 1.96
CA CYS A 15 7.63 7.21 2.07
C CYS A 15 7.41 6.54 3.43
N TYR A 16 6.68 5.44 3.43
CA TYR A 16 6.43 4.64 4.62
C TYR A 16 7.59 3.66 4.83
N THR A 17 8.01 3.51 6.08
CA THR A 17 8.99 2.50 6.49
C THR A 17 8.34 1.55 7.47
N GLY A 18 8.60 0.25 7.34
CA GLY A 18 7.90 -0.73 8.13
C GLY A 18 8.36 -2.15 7.92
N LYS A 19 7.54 -3.07 8.42
CA LYS A 19 7.77 -4.51 8.33
C LYS A 19 6.93 -5.09 7.23
N LEU A 20 7.56 -5.91 6.40
CA LEU A 20 6.91 -6.77 5.44
C LEU A 20 7.00 -8.20 5.95
N PHE A 21 5.85 -8.84 6.10
CA PHE A 21 5.70 -10.21 6.51
C PHE A 21 5.37 -11.06 5.29
N LYS A 22 6.16 -12.09 5.01
CA LYS A 22 5.93 -12.99 3.88
C LYS A 22 5.72 -14.41 4.38
N VAL A 23 4.73 -15.11 3.84
CA VAL A 23 4.51 -16.54 4.12
C VAL A 23 4.99 -17.36 2.92
N VAL A 24 5.95 -18.25 3.13
CA VAL A 24 6.46 -19.20 2.12
C VAL A 24 6.56 -20.56 2.76
N ASP A 25 5.88 -21.56 2.19
CA ASP A 25 5.89 -22.96 2.65
C ASP A 25 5.66 -23.11 4.17
N ASP A 26 4.63 -22.43 4.70
CA ASP A 26 4.25 -22.36 6.13
C ASP A 26 5.26 -21.66 7.06
N PHE A 27 6.33 -21.07 6.53
CA PHE A 27 7.26 -20.23 7.29
C PHE A 27 6.95 -18.74 7.11
N LYS A 28 6.85 -18.02 8.24
CA LYS A 28 6.69 -16.56 8.27
C LYS A 28 8.05 -15.88 8.34
N TYR A 29 8.35 -15.07 7.33
CA TYR A 29 9.53 -14.22 7.26
C TYR A 29 9.15 -12.78 7.56
N GLU A 30 10.04 -12.06 8.25
CA GLU A 30 9.91 -10.64 8.51
C GLU A 30 11.11 -9.93 7.88
N VAL A 31 10.84 -8.91 7.06
CA VAL A 31 11.87 -8.08 6.44
C VAL A 31 11.52 -6.60 6.61
N GLU A 32 12.55 -5.77 6.77
CA GLU A 32 12.39 -4.33 6.68
C GLU A 32 12.06 -3.95 5.24
N ALA A 33 11.04 -3.14 5.04
CA ALA A 33 10.63 -2.67 3.73
C ALA A 33 10.32 -1.17 3.75
N LYS A 34 10.40 -0.57 2.56
CA LYS A 34 9.95 0.79 2.34
C LYS A 34 8.89 0.78 1.25
N THR A 35 7.92 1.65 1.36
CA THR A 35 6.92 1.86 0.31
C THR A 35 6.75 3.35 0.08
N SER A 36 6.43 3.73 -1.16
CA SER A 36 6.04 5.11 -1.48
C SER A 36 4.60 5.13 -1.93
N LEU A 37 3.87 6.11 -1.39
CA LEU A 37 2.51 6.41 -1.76
C LEU A 37 2.49 7.77 -2.46
N THR A 38 2.04 7.81 -3.72
CA THR A 38 2.00 9.02 -4.56
C THR A 38 0.66 9.14 -5.28
N PHE A 39 0.44 10.23 -6.01
CA PHE A 39 -0.71 10.38 -6.91
C PHE A 39 -0.25 10.74 -8.31
N ASP A 40 -1.05 10.35 -9.30
CA ASP A 40 -0.86 10.77 -10.68
C ASP A 40 -1.69 12.00 -11.07
N ASP A 41 -1.49 12.47 -12.30
CA ASP A 41 -2.19 13.63 -12.87
C ASP A 41 -3.73 13.47 -12.92
N SER A 42 -4.24 12.26 -12.69
CA SER A 42 -5.67 11.95 -12.63
C SER A 42 -6.18 11.75 -11.19
N ASN A 43 -5.39 12.13 -10.18
CA ASN A 43 -5.67 11.94 -8.75
C ASN A 43 -5.84 10.47 -8.33
N ASN A 44 -5.22 9.54 -9.05
CA ASN A 44 -5.22 8.13 -8.67
C ASN A 44 -4.07 7.85 -7.72
N LEU A 45 -4.35 7.11 -6.65
CA LEU A 45 -3.34 6.73 -5.69
C LEU A 45 -2.43 5.65 -6.27
N ARG A 46 -1.12 5.84 -6.16
CA ARG A 46 -0.09 4.90 -6.60
C ARG A 46 0.70 4.40 -5.41
N LEU A 47 0.91 3.10 -5.37
CA LEU A 47 1.79 2.43 -4.43
C LEU A 47 2.99 1.87 -5.17
N GLU A 48 4.19 2.17 -4.65
CA GLU A 48 5.45 1.55 -5.06
C GLU A 48 6.07 0.86 -3.85
N ILE A 49 6.50 -0.39 -4.00
CA ILE A 49 7.12 -1.17 -2.93
C ILE A 49 8.61 -1.29 -3.22
N PHE A 50 9.46 -0.97 -2.25
CA PHE A 50 10.91 -1.13 -2.35
C PHE A 50 11.37 -2.28 -1.45
N MET A 51 11.81 -3.37 -2.08
CA MET A 51 12.44 -4.50 -1.41
C MET A 51 13.93 -4.55 -1.81
N ASP A 52 14.82 -4.55 -0.82
CA ASP A 52 16.28 -4.68 -1.01
C ASP A 52 16.92 -3.69 -2.01
N GLY A 53 16.37 -2.48 -2.12
CA GLY A 53 16.89 -1.44 -3.02
C GLY A 53 16.48 -1.60 -4.49
N CYS A 54 15.66 -2.60 -4.81
CA CYS A 54 14.97 -2.71 -6.09
C CYS A 54 13.51 -2.23 -5.92
N GLY A 55 13.09 -1.26 -6.75
CA GLY A 55 11.69 -0.90 -6.87
C GLY A 55 10.92 -2.08 -7.49
N SER A 56 9.92 -2.57 -6.78
CA SER A 56 9.04 -3.64 -7.23
C SER A 56 7.63 -3.08 -7.42
N GLY A 57 7.23 -2.93 -8.69
CA GLY A 57 5.84 -2.74 -9.12
C GLY A 57 5.20 -1.41 -8.72
N GLU A 58 4.70 -0.67 -9.72
CA GLU A 58 3.74 0.42 -9.50
C GLU A 58 2.32 -0.14 -9.61
N MET A 59 1.47 0.12 -8.61
CA MET A 59 0.07 -0.30 -8.61
C MET A 59 -0.85 0.90 -8.45
N ASN A 60 -1.84 1.02 -9.34
CA ASN A 60 -2.93 1.99 -9.19
C ASN A 60 -3.97 1.44 -8.21
N LEU A 61 -4.20 2.16 -7.12
CA LEU A 61 -5.10 1.75 -6.06
C LEU A 61 -6.49 2.34 -6.27
N LEU A 62 -7.51 1.51 -6.09
CA LEU A 62 -8.87 1.94 -5.82
C LEU A 62 -8.95 2.37 -4.35
N THR A 63 -9.48 3.56 -4.11
CA THR A 63 -9.61 4.13 -2.78
C THR A 63 -11.08 4.27 -2.38
N LYS A 64 -11.37 4.03 -1.10
CA LYS A 64 -12.67 4.21 -0.49
C LYS A 64 -12.52 4.81 0.91
N GLU A 65 -13.08 5.99 1.14
CA GLU A 65 -13.11 6.65 2.43
C GLU A 65 -14.04 5.87 3.38
N VAL A 66 -13.52 5.55 4.56
CA VAL A 66 -14.28 4.95 5.66
C VAL A 66 -14.67 6.03 6.67
N ASN A 67 -13.77 6.97 6.95
CA ASN A 67 -14.00 8.19 7.70
C ASN A 67 -12.95 9.26 7.32
N THR A 68 -13.03 10.44 7.94
CA THR A 68 -12.21 11.63 7.64
C THR A 68 -10.71 11.39 7.48
N ASP A 69 -10.13 10.43 8.20
CA ASP A 69 -8.69 10.16 8.16
C ASP A 69 -8.38 8.69 7.87
N VAL A 70 -9.38 7.87 7.50
CA VAL A 70 -9.20 6.45 7.22
C VAL A 70 -9.72 6.09 5.84
N PHE A 71 -8.85 5.49 5.05
CA PHE A 71 -9.14 5.05 3.69
C PHE A 71 -8.87 3.56 3.54
N GLU A 72 -9.82 2.83 2.98
CA GLU A 72 -9.60 1.51 2.41
C GLU A 72 -8.94 1.66 1.04
N VAL A 73 -7.92 0.84 0.77
CA VAL A 73 -7.26 0.76 -0.53
C VAL A 73 -7.31 -0.67 -1.06
N SER A 74 -7.52 -0.82 -2.36
CA SER A 74 -7.44 -2.12 -3.00
C SER A 74 -6.89 -2.03 -4.41
N CYS A 75 -6.34 -3.13 -4.91
CA CYS A 75 -5.96 -3.30 -6.30
C CYS A 75 -6.36 -4.71 -6.72
N ASP A 76 -7.03 -4.83 -7.86
CA ASP A 76 -7.34 -6.10 -8.50
C ASP A 76 -6.66 -6.10 -9.87
N ASP A 77 -5.47 -6.68 -9.95
CA ASP A 77 -4.82 -7.01 -11.22
C ASP A 77 -5.06 -8.49 -11.56
N LYS A 78 -4.82 -8.88 -12.82
CA LYS A 78 -5.18 -10.21 -13.36
C LYS A 78 -4.76 -11.39 -12.49
N ASP A 79 -3.61 -11.27 -11.83
CA ASP A 79 -3.03 -12.31 -10.99
C ASP A 79 -2.83 -11.86 -9.54
N GLU A 80 -3.05 -10.59 -9.17
CA GLU A 80 -2.68 -10.06 -7.86
C GLU A 80 -3.82 -9.28 -7.22
N HIS A 81 -4.12 -9.60 -5.96
CA HIS A 81 -5.08 -8.87 -5.16
C HIS A 81 -4.37 -8.15 -4.02
N LEU A 82 -4.52 -6.83 -3.96
CA LEU A 82 -4.09 -6.01 -2.84
C LEU A 82 -5.32 -5.49 -2.10
N SER A 83 -5.31 -5.62 -0.77
CA SER A 83 -6.27 -4.94 0.10
C SER A 83 -5.56 -4.32 1.30
N GLY A 84 -5.99 -3.15 1.73
CA GLY A 84 -5.29 -2.41 2.77
C GLY A 84 -6.06 -1.23 3.31
N LYS A 85 -5.39 -0.52 4.21
CA LYS A 85 -5.91 0.64 4.92
C LYS A 85 -4.81 1.68 5.12
N ILE A 86 -5.19 2.93 4.93
CA ILE A 86 -4.39 4.11 5.27
C ILE A 86 -5.08 4.81 6.42
N ASP A 87 -4.31 5.10 7.47
CA ASP A 87 -4.71 5.97 8.57
C ASP A 87 -3.88 7.26 8.47
N ALA A 88 -4.47 8.30 7.89
CA ALA A 88 -3.82 9.57 7.63
C ALA A 88 -3.52 10.34 8.93
N TYR A 89 -4.33 10.15 9.97
CA TYR A 89 -4.13 10.79 11.27
C TYR A 89 -2.90 10.24 11.98
N ASN A 90 -2.78 8.91 12.05
CA ASN A 90 -1.65 8.22 12.65
C ASN A 90 -0.47 8.05 11.69
N LYS A 91 -0.63 8.45 10.42
CA LYS A 91 0.32 8.26 9.33
C LYS A 91 0.77 6.80 9.17
N MET A 92 -0.19 5.89 9.24
CA MET A 92 0.04 4.45 9.12
C MET A 92 -0.47 3.94 7.78
N LEU A 93 0.26 2.99 7.21
CA LEU A 93 -0.14 2.22 6.03
C LEU A 93 -0.04 0.73 6.38
N SER A 94 -1.11 0.00 6.11
CA SER A 94 -1.12 -1.46 6.19
C SER A 94 -1.79 -2.03 4.95
N PHE A 95 -1.19 -3.03 4.31
CA PHE A 95 -1.81 -3.73 3.19
C PHE A 95 -1.38 -5.19 3.15
N LYS A 96 -2.18 -6.00 2.49
CA LYS A 96 -1.91 -7.40 2.19
C LYS A 96 -1.99 -7.60 0.69
N VAL A 97 -1.03 -8.32 0.13
CA VAL A 97 -0.94 -8.73 -1.27
C VAL A 97 -1.04 -10.24 -1.32
N GLU A 98 -1.98 -10.74 -2.11
CA GLU A 98 -2.11 -12.15 -2.48
C GLU A 98 -1.73 -12.30 -3.95
N SER A 99 -0.67 -13.07 -4.22
CA SER A 99 -0.18 -13.34 -5.57
C SER A 99 0.17 -14.82 -5.74
N PRO A 100 -0.22 -15.48 -6.84
CA PRO A 100 0.18 -16.85 -7.15
C PRO A 100 1.70 -17.05 -7.21
N ARG A 101 2.47 -15.97 -7.46
CA ARG A 101 3.93 -16.04 -7.59
C ARG A 101 4.66 -15.86 -6.26
N SER A 102 4.19 -14.93 -5.43
CA SER A 102 4.86 -14.58 -4.17
C SER A 102 4.16 -15.08 -2.91
N GLY A 103 2.98 -15.68 -3.05
CA GLY A 103 2.14 -16.09 -1.92
C GLY A 103 1.45 -14.89 -1.28
N GLU A 104 1.22 -15.01 0.03
CA GLU A 104 0.64 -13.96 0.85
C GLU A 104 1.74 -13.09 1.49
N THR A 105 1.62 -11.78 1.33
CA THR A 105 2.54 -10.79 1.92
C THR A 105 1.76 -9.68 2.60
N GLU A 106 2.13 -9.29 3.82
CA GLU A 106 1.50 -8.23 4.60
C GLU A 106 2.53 -7.15 4.94
N PHE A 107 2.22 -5.89 4.68
CA PHE A 107 3.03 -4.74 5.08
C PHE A 107 2.33 -3.95 6.17
N VAL A 108 3.10 -3.50 7.16
CA VAL A 108 2.67 -2.50 8.14
C VAL A 108 3.82 -1.51 8.35
N GLY A 109 3.56 -0.23 8.10
CA GLY A 109 4.56 0.83 8.22
C GLY A 109 3.96 2.20 8.55
N CYS A 110 4.86 3.13 8.86
CA CYS A 110 4.53 4.53 9.17
C CYS A 110 5.36 5.51 8.33
N LEU A 111 4.80 6.71 8.13
CA LEU A 111 5.42 7.83 7.39
C LEU A 111 6.39 8.64 8.25
#